data_AF-A0A950ZUP3-F1
#
_entry.id   AF-A0A950ZUP3-F1
#
_cell.length_a   1.000
_cell.length_b   1.000
_cell.length_c   1.000
_cell.angle_alpha   90.00
_cell.angle_beta   90.00
_cell.angle_gamma   90.00
#
_symmetry.space_group_name_H-M   'P 1'
#
loop_
_entity.id
_entity.type
_entity.pdbx_description
1 polymer ?
#
loop_
_entity_poly.entity_id
_entity_poly.type
_entity_poly.pdbx_seq_one_letter_code
_entity_poly.pdbx_strand_id
1 'polypeptide(L)' 'MIEDLAVVLVAAGSSSRMGFPKLWTPVGRSLLVEHAVANARAARPRELVLVVAPDRIDQARHLGVCVVAGG' A
#
# COMPACT_ATOMS: atom_id res chain seq x y z
N MET A 1 11.45 -1.59 22.94
CA MET A 1 10.49 -1.73 21.81
C MET A 1 10.22 -0.33 21.28
N ILE A 2 10.06 -0.15 19.97
CA ILE A 2 9.53 1.12 19.45
C ILE A 2 8.04 1.10 19.75
N GLU A 3 7.61 1.84 20.78
CA GLU A 3 6.22 1.75 21.26
C GLU A 3 5.24 2.60 20.44
N ASP A 4 5.75 3.43 19.52
CA ASP A 4 4.93 4.35 18.72
C ASP A 4 5.42 4.41 17.27
N LEU A 5 5.28 3.28 16.56
CA LEU A 5 5.61 3.18 15.14
C LEU A 5 4.35 3.43 14.31
N ALA A 6 4.40 4.45 13.45
CA ALA A 6 3.45 4.64 12.35
C ALA A 6 4.11 4.27 11.02
N VAL A 7 3.36 3.60 10.15
CA VAL A 7 3.79 3.25 8.79
C VAL A 7 2.85 3.89 7.78
N VAL A 8 3.42 4.66 6.86
CA VAL A 8 2.70 5.22 5.71
C VAL A 8 3.27 4.61 4.44
N LEU A 9 2.45 3.83 3.74
CA LEU A 9 2.78 3.24 2.45
C LEU A 9 2.25 4.15 1.34
N VAL A 10 3.14 4.77 0.56
CA VAL A 10 2.75 5.62 -0.57
C VAL A 10 2.71 4.79 -1.85
N ALA A 11 1.49 4.52 -2.33
CA ALA A 11 1.18 3.74 -3.52
C ALA A 11 0.39 4.53 -4.59
N ALA A 12 0.38 5.86 -4.49
CA ALA A 12 -0.27 6.77 -5.43
C ALA A 12 0.48 7.01 -6.74
N GLY A 13 1.74 6.56 -6.83
CA GLY A 13 2.59 6.84 -7.99
C GLY A 13 2.11 6.16 -9.28
N SER A 14 2.08 6.92 -10.37
CA SER A 14 1.69 6.47 -11.72
C SER A 14 2.63 5.42 -12.36
N SER A 15 3.81 5.17 -11.77
CA SER A 15 4.80 4.22 -12.28
C SER A 15 5.28 4.53 -13.70
N SER A 16 5.41 5.82 -14.05
CA SER A 16 5.78 6.30 -15.40
C SER A 16 7.00 5.63 -16.03
N ARG A 17 8.04 5.36 -15.24
CA ARG A 17 9.27 4.67 -15.71
C ARG A 17 9.06 3.21 -16.09
N MET A 18 8.07 2.54 -15.49
CA MET A 18 7.79 1.12 -15.76
C MET A 18 6.81 0.95 -16.92
N GLY A 19 6.01 1.98 -17.24
CA GLY A 19 4.96 1.89 -18.26
C GLY A 19 3.71 1.10 -17.82
N PHE A 20 3.68 0.59 -16.59
CA PHE A 20 2.55 -0.15 -16.01
C PHE A 20 2.45 0.12 -14.49
N PRO A 21 1.27 -0.06 -13.85
CA PRO A 21 1.08 0.28 -12.45
C PRO A 21 1.74 -0.74 -11.51
N LYS A 22 3.06 -0.60 -11.32
CA LYS A 22 3.95 -1.59 -10.67
C LYS A 22 3.40 -2.19 -9.36
N LEU A 23 2.87 -1.35 -8.48
CA LEU A 23 2.37 -1.80 -7.17
C LEU A 23 1.08 -2.62 -7.27
N TRP A 24 0.34 -2.45 -8.37
CA TRP A 24 -0.93 -3.10 -8.67
C TRP A 24 -0.77 -4.25 -9.67
N THR A 25 0.45 -4.68 -9.93
CA THR A 25 0.77 -5.82 -10.77
C THR A 25 1.12 -7.02 -9.89
N PRO A 26 0.70 -8.24 -10.28
CA PRO A 26 1.06 -9.46 -9.54
C PRO A 26 2.56 -9.70 -9.49
N VAL A 27 3.04 -10.12 -8.31
CA VAL A 27 4.31 -10.78 -8.07
C VAL A 27 3.99 -12.14 -7.47
N GLY A 28 4.03 -13.17 -8.31
CA GLY A 28 3.47 -14.48 -8.00
C GLY A 28 1.94 -14.43 -7.99
N ARG A 29 1.33 -14.80 -6.85
CA ARG A 29 -0.14 -14.87 -6.68
C ARG A 29 -0.77 -13.61 -6.07
N SER A 30 0.04 -12.62 -5.72
CA SER A 30 -0.38 -11.42 -4.99
C SER A 30 0.16 -10.17 -5.66
N LEU A 31 -0.57 -9.06 -5.57
CA LEU A 31 -0.11 -7.75 -6.03
C LEU A 31 1.11 -7.30 -5.21
N LEU A 32 2.02 -6.55 -5.82
CA LEU A 32 3.18 -6.03 -5.10
C LEU A 32 2.79 -5.18 -3.87
N VAL A 33 1.68 -4.45 -3.92
CA VAL A 33 1.14 -3.69 -2.78
C VAL A 33 0.68 -4.61 -1.64
N GLU A 34 0.18 -5.81 -1.92
CA GLU A 34 -0.23 -6.78 -0.89
C GLU A 34 0.97 -7.26 -0.07
N HIS A 35 2.09 -7.54 -0.75
CA HIS A 35 3.35 -7.90 -0.09
C HIS A 35 3.86 -6.77 0.81
N ALA A 36 3.79 -5.51 0.35
CA ALA A 36 4.19 -4.35 1.14
C ALA A 36 3.30 -4.17 2.38
N VAL A 37 1.98 -4.30 2.23
CA VAL A 37 1.02 -4.23 3.35
C VAL A 37 1.26 -5.36 4.35
N ALA A 38 1.49 -6.60 3.89
CA ALA A 38 1.76 -7.73 4.77
C ALA A 38 3.03 -7.52 5.61
N ASN A 39 4.11 -7.04 4.98
CA ASN A 39 5.37 -6.74 5.67
C ASN A 39 5.21 -5.58 6.66
N ALA A 40 4.50 -4.52 6.30
CA ALA A 40 4.21 -3.42 7.21
C ALA A 40 3.41 -3.87 8.44
N ARG A 41 2.41 -4.75 8.25
CA ARG A 41 1.65 -5.34 9.36
C ARG A 41 2.51 -6.20 10.28
N ALA A 42 3.48 -6.94 9.74
CA ALA A 42 4.37 -7.79 10.53
C ALA A 42 5.22 -6.98 11.53
N ALA A 43 5.50 -5.71 11.24
CA ALA A 43 6.16 -4.79 12.16
C ALA A 43 5.27 -4.30 13.32
N ARG A 44 3.99 -4.68 13.34
CA ARG A 44 2.97 -4.29 14.34
C ARG A 44 2.95 -2.78 14.64
N PRO A 45 2.84 -1.92 13.60
CA PRO A 45 2.74 -0.49 13.84
C PRO A 45 1.42 -0.17 14.53
N ARG A 46 1.42 0.88 15.34
CA ARG A 46 0.20 1.43 15.94
C ARG A 46 -0.74 1.96 14.86
N GLU A 47 -0.17 2.51 13.80
CA GLU A 47 -0.89 3.07 12.66
C GLU A 47 -0.32 2.55 11.33
N LEU A 48 -1.19 2.11 10.44
CA LEU A 48 -0.83 1.71 9.07
C LEU A 48 -1.78 2.38 8.09
N VAL A 49 -1.24 3.31 7.31
CA VAL A 49 -1.96 4.06 6.29
C VAL A 49 -1.41 3.71 4.91
N LEU A 50 -2.30 3.45 3.96
CA LEU A 50 -1.99 3.25 2.55
C LEU A 50 -2.53 4.44 1.75
N VAL A 51 -1.63 5.21 1.15
CA VAL A 51 -1.97 6.33 0.26
C VAL A 51 -2.05 5.80 -1.16
N VAL A 52 -3.18 5.97 -1.84
CA VAL A 52 -3.41 5.51 -3.22
C VAL A 52 -3.94 6.64 -4.09
N ALA A 53 -3.80 6.49 -5.41
CA ALA A 53 -4.44 7.38 -6.36
C ALA A 53 -5.98 7.33 -6.16
N PRO A 54 -6.71 8.45 -6.33
CA PRO A 54 -8.14 8.50 -6.04
C PRO A 54 -8.98 7.41 -6.74
N ASP A 55 -8.63 7.04 -7.96
CA ASP A 55 -9.27 6.01 -8.76
C ASP A 55 -9.03 4.57 -8.25
N ARG A 56 -8.15 4.39 -7.27
CA ARG A 56 -7.78 3.08 -6.71
C ARG A 56 -8.23 2.85 -5.27
N ILE A 57 -8.96 3.79 -4.67
CA ILE A 57 -9.46 3.64 -3.29
C ILE A 57 -10.29 2.36 -3.15
N ASP A 58 -11.24 2.14 -4.06
CA ASP A 58 -12.11 0.96 -4.00
C ASP A 58 -11.34 -0.34 -4.20
N GLN A 59 -10.35 -0.34 -5.11
CA GLN A 59 -9.45 -1.47 -5.29
C GLN A 59 -8.65 -1.76 -4.01
N ALA A 60 -8.21 -0.74 -3.27
CA ALA A 60 -7.39 -0.90 -2.07
C ALA A 60 -8.16 -1.41 -0.85
N ARG A 61 -9.50 -1.33 -0.82
CA ARG A 61 -10.32 -1.67 0.37
C ARG A 61 -10.12 -3.11 0.84
N HIS A 62 -9.88 -4.05 -0.08
CA HIS A 62 -9.68 -5.46 0.27
C HIS A 62 -8.40 -5.71 1.09
N LEU A 63 -7.48 -4.74 1.18
CA LEU A 63 -6.23 -4.84 1.94
C LEU A 63 -6.45 -4.67 3.46
N GLY A 64 -7.65 -4.25 3.87
CA GLY A 64 -8.05 -4.13 5.28
C GLY A 64 -7.26 -3.11 6.10
N VAL A 65 -6.59 -2.16 5.45
CA VAL A 65 -5.82 -1.06 6.07
C VAL A 65 -6.58 0.26 5.96
N CYS A 66 -6.15 1.28 6.70
CA CYS A 66 -6.63 2.64 6.46
C CYS A 66 -6.16 3.08 5.07
N VAL A 67 -7.10 3.36 4.16
CA VAL A 67 -6.80 3.82 2.79
C VAL A 67 -7.18 5.28 2.68
N VAL A 68 -6.26 6.10 2.16
CA VAL A 68 -6.49 7.52 1.89
C VAL A 68 -6.12 7.85 0.44
N ALA A 69 -6.83 8.82 -0.13
CA ALA A 69 -6.49 9.37 -1.44
C ALA A 69 -5.22 10.21 -1.34
N GLY A 70 -4.35 10.14 -2.35
CA GLY A 70 -3.23 11.05 -2.52
C GLY A 70 -2.63 10.95 -3.92
N GLY A 71 -1.80 11.91 -4.30
CA GLY A 71 -1.25 12.03 -5.66
C GLY A 71 -1.58 13.37 -6.29
#